data_AF-A0A7K1A5G1-F1
#
_entry.id   AF-A0A7K1A5G1-F1
#
_cell.length_a   1.000
_cell.length_b   1.000
_cell.length_c   1.000
_cell.angle_alpha   90.00
_cell.angle_beta   90.00
_cell.angle_gamma   90.00
#
_symmetry.space_group_name_H-M   'P 1'
#
loop_
_entity.id
_entity.type
_entity.pdbx_description
1 polymer ?
#
loop_
_entity_poly.entity_id
_entity_poly.type
_entity_poly.pdbx_seq_one_letter_code
_entity_poly.pdbx_strand_id
1 'polypeptide(L)'
;MPAAQTTVVTALVDLGAREGSDRRDGQWYLTHCDGILSTQHALIVFAEPQLVDSLREIRNQLAPGAPSRIIGLPFERLPRARDAVAIQAAFDSGRRPPTASNPTKDTPSYIALGWSKPGLVGLVAQINPFNSSMIWWADVALLHVASPGEGDTFDGLIGGAQVGLHANVLWEIDPSEYEDAENFYRHTPFSKIAGGLFGIPAESSAEFTTAFNDEVDRCLGAGWPTIDEVLLGVVFDRLRNDTEFSYGPWETLLSNFSGLHGAAWHRLRLLRDCMHRNLLERAGAHINDLRGAQGFGRIQLTDNEIAELADLEDQWRRSTRNDPVADTSENSPDSIARQ
;
A
#
# COMPACT_ATOMS: atom_id res chain seq x y z
N MET A 1 17.83 12.51 -12.99
CA MET A 1 18.20 12.53 -11.55
C MET A 1 18.91 11.22 -11.24
N PRO A 2 19.92 11.17 -10.35
CA PRO A 2 20.50 9.90 -9.92
C PRO A 2 19.42 9.02 -9.28
N ALA A 3 19.52 7.70 -9.46
CA ALA A 3 18.59 6.74 -8.85
C ALA A 3 18.61 6.88 -7.32
N ALA A 4 17.44 6.79 -6.69
CA ALA A 4 17.33 6.86 -5.24
C ALA A 4 18.12 5.71 -4.60
N GLN A 5 18.86 6.01 -3.53
CA GLN A 5 19.51 4.96 -2.76
C GLN A 5 18.43 4.28 -1.90
N THR A 6 18.15 3.01 -2.18
CA THR A 6 17.00 2.29 -1.63
C THR A 6 17.41 1.26 -0.58
N THR A 7 16.66 1.18 0.52
CA THR A 7 16.67 0.04 1.44
C THR A 7 15.31 -0.66 1.39
N VAL A 8 15.31 -1.97 1.18
CA VAL A 8 14.14 -2.83 1.33
C VAL A 8 14.07 -3.35 2.77
N VAL A 9 12.88 -3.33 3.33
CA VAL A 9 12.53 -3.80 4.67
C VAL A 9 11.49 -4.89 4.53
N THR A 10 11.71 -6.01 5.21
CA THR A 10 10.75 -7.10 5.28
C THR A 10 10.76 -7.72 6.67
N ALA A 11 9.74 -8.51 6.96
CA ALA A 11 9.71 -9.32 8.17
C ALA A 11 9.20 -10.74 7.92
N LEU A 12 9.68 -11.68 8.73
CA LEU A 12 9.21 -13.06 8.76
C LEU A 12 8.91 -13.51 10.19
N VAL A 13 7.63 -13.75 10.45
CA VAL A 13 7.14 -14.33 11.71
C VAL A 13 6.39 -15.61 11.36
N ASP A 14 6.75 -16.71 12.03
CA ASP A 14 6.05 -17.99 11.88
C ASP A 14 4.76 -18.01 12.70
N LEU A 15 3.73 -17.35 12.19
CA LEU A 15 2.41 -17.35 12.81
C LEU A 15 1.76 -18.75 12.80
N GLY A 16 2.07 -19.59 11.81
CA GLY A 16 1.60 -20.97 11.74
C GLY A 16 1.99 -21.76 13.00
N ALA A 17 3.29 -21.79 13.29
CA ALA A 17 3.81 -22.44 14.50
C ALA A 17 3.33 -21.77 15.79
N ARG A 18 3.30 -20.42 15.83
CA ARG A 18 2.89 -19.66 17.02
C ARG A 18 1.43 -19.90 17.41
N GLU A 19 0.54 -19.94 16.42
CA GLU A 19 -0.90 -20.06 16.63
C GLU A 19 -1.36 -21.53 16.63
N GLY A 20 -0.48 -22.47 16.28
CA GLY A 20 -0.83 -23.89 16.11
C GLY A 20 -1.85 -24.08 14.99
N SER A 21 -1.74 -23.29 13.92
CA SER A 21 -2.69 -23.24 12.81
C SER A 21 -2.17 -23.97 11.56
N ASP A 22 -3.04 -24.17 10.57
CA ASP A 22 -2.72 -24.73 9.25
C ASP A 22 -2.19 -23.67 8.25
N ARG A 23 -1.82 -22.48 8.76
CA ARG A 23 -1.23 -21.41 7.97
C ARG A 23 0.13 -21.83 7.44
N ARG A 24 0.60 -21.14 6.40
CA ARG A 24 1.96 -21.29 5.88
C ARG A 24 2.93 -21.07 7.05
N ASP A 25 3.79 -22.07 7.28
CA ASP A 25 4.76 -22.07 8.36
C ASP A 25 6.07 -21.38 7.92
N GLY A 26 7.01 -21.23 8.86
CA GLY A 26 8.31 -20.63 8.58
C GLY A 26 9.07 -21.35 7.46
N GLN A 27 8.93 -22.68 7.35
CA GLN A 27 9.60 -23.45 6.32
C GLN A 27 9.05 -23.15 4.91
N TRP A 28 7.73 -23.00 4.79
CA TRP A 28 7.12 -22.54 3.55
C TRP A 28 7.70 -21.18 3.14
N TYR A 29 7.78 -20.22 4.05
CA TYR A 29 8.35 -18.90 3.73
C TYR A 29 9.83 -18.96 3.38
N LEU A 30 10.64 -19.76 4.07
CA LEU A 30 12.07 -19.92 3.73
C LEU A 30 12.29 -20.45 2.32
N THR A 31 11.37 -21.28 1.81
CA THR A 31 11.42 -21.80 0.43
C THR A 31 10.82 -20.85 -0.62
N HIS A 32 10.16 -19.78 -0.18
CA HIS A 32 9.40 -18.84 -1.01
C HIS A 32 9.81 -17.38 -0.74
N CYS A 33 11.06 -17.17 -0.33
CA CYS A 33 11.57 -15.83 -0.01
C CYS A 33 12.65 -15.37 -0.98
N ASP A 34 13.00 -16.21 -1.96
CA ASP A 34 14.11 -16.01 -2.89
C ASP A 34 13.94 -14.73 -3.73
N GLY A 35 12.71 -14.41 -4.10
CA GLY A 35 12.41 -13.17 -4.81
C GLY A 35 12.90 -11.93 -4.05
N ILE A 36 12.52 -11.77 -2.78
CA ILE A 36 12.92 -10.59 -1.99
C ILE A 36 14.38 -10.71 -1.54
N LEU A 37 14.83 -11.91 -1.13
CA LEU A 37 16.20 -12.11 -0.63
C LEU A 37 17.26 -12.07 -1.74
N SER A 38 16.88 -12.07 -3.03
CA SER A 38 17.81 -11.89 -4.15
C SER A 38 18.06 -10.43 -4.54
N THR A 39 17.33 -9.46 -3.94
CA THR A 39 17.47 -8.03 -4.28
C THR A 39 18.90 -7.53 -4.14
N GLN A 40 19.39 -6.76 -5.12
CA GLN A 40 20.71 -6.12 -5.04
C GLN A 40 20.69 -4.83 -4.21
N HIS A 41 19.51 -4.33 -3.86
CA HIS A 41 19.36 -3.20 -2.94
C HIS A 41 19.76 -3.58 -1.52
N ALA A 42 19.99 -2.57 -0.69
CA ALA A 42 20.25 -2.81 0.72
C ALA A 42 19.01 -3.45 1.36
N LEU A 43 19.19 -4.50 2.18
CA LEU A 43 18.08 -5.28 2.73
C LEU A 43 18.12 -5.35 4.25
N ILE A 44 17.01 -5.06 4.92
CA ILE A 44 16.82 -5.31 6.35
C ILE A 44 15.68 -6.31 6.54
N VAL A 45 15.97 -7.41 7.23
CA VAL A 45 15.01 -8.46 7.53
C VAL A 45 14.83 -8.52 9.05
N PHE A 46 13.60 -8.32 9.53
CA PHE A 46 13.22 -8.61 10.91
C PHE A 46 12.63 -10.02 10.97
N ALA A 47 13.24 -10.92 11.73
CA ALA A 47 12.76 -12.29 11.78
C ALA A 47 12.70 -12.81 13.20
N GLU A 48 11.81 -13.78 13.43
CA GLU A 48 11.85 -14.59 14.63
C GLU A 48 13.26 -15.16 14.85
N PRO A 49 13.83 -15.12 16.07
CA PRO A 49 15.25 -15.45 16.30
C PRO A 49 15.72 -16.79 15.71
N GLN A 50 14.86 -17.80 15.73
CA GLN A 50 15.13 -19.13 15.20
C GLN A 50 15.24 -19.20 13.66
N LEU A 51 14.72 -18.21 12.93
CA LEU A 51 14.76 -18.18 11.46
C LEU A 51 15.96 -17.39 10.92
N VAL A 52 16.66 -16.65 11.78
CA VAL A 52 17.68 -15.69 11.39
C VAL A 52 18.86 -16.33 10.67
N ASP A 53 19.37 -17.46 11.17
CA ASP A 53 20.54 -18.12 10.58
C ASP A 53 20.23 -18.67 9.18
N SER A 54 19.05 -19.29 9.01
CA SER A 54 18.57 -19.77 7.71
C SER A 54 18.42 -18.63 6.71
N LEU A 55 17.82 -17.50 7.12
CA LEU A 55 17.68 -16.33 6.26
C LEU A 55 19.03 -15.73 5.87
N ARG A 56 20.03 -15.74 6.77
CA ARG A 56 21.38 -15.26 6.44
C ARG A 56 22.05 -16.15 5.42
N GLU A 57 21.92 -17.47 5.58
CA GLU A 57 22.45 -18.43 4.62
C GLU A 57 21.82 -18.23 3.24
N ILE A 58 20.49 -18.14 3.15
CA ILE A 58 19.76 -17.90 1.90
C ILE A 58 20.20 -16.57 1.27
N ARG A 59 20.25 -15.48 2.03
CA ARG A 59 20.69 -14.17 1.52
C ARG A 59 22.12 -14.21 0.97
N ASN A 60 23.05 -14.84 1.69
CA ASN A 60 24.44 -14.96 1.25
C ASN A 60 24.59 -15.76 -0.04
N GLN A 61 23.71 -16.75 -0.26
CA GLN A 61 23.69 -17.54 -1.50
C GLN A 61 23.07 -16.77 -2.67
N LEU A 62 21.93 -16.08 -2.45
CA LEU A 62 21.17 -15.43 -3.51
C LEU A 62 21.73 -14.07 -3.95
N ALA A 63 22.33 -13.31 -3.02
CA ALA A 63 22.87 -11.97 -3.30
C ALA A 63 24.21 -11.76 -2.57
N PRO A 64 25.26 -12.51 -2.96
CA PRO A 64 26.55 -12.45 -2.29
C PRO A 64 27.15 -11.04 -2.35
N GLY A 65 27.49 -10.49 -1.18
CA GLY A 65 28.10 -9.16 -1.05
C GLY A 65 27.11 -7.99 -1.08
N ALA A 66 25.83 -8.22 -1.37
CA ALA A 66 24.82 -7.17 -1.31
C ALA A 66 24.57 -6.71 0.15
N PRO A 67 24.47 -5.41 0.43
CA PRO A 67 24.32 -4.90 1.79
C PRO A 67 23.08 -5.48 2.47
N SER A 68 23.23 -6.06 3.66
CA SER A 68 22.08 -6.57 4.39
C SER A 68 22.27 -6.63 5.91
N ARG A 69 21.16 -6.61 6.65
CA ARG A 69 21.08 -6.90 8.08
C ARG A 69 19.88 -7.79 8.37
N ILE A 70 20.11 -8.92 9.03
CA ILE A 70 19.05 -9.83 9.46
C ILE A 70 19.02 -9.84 10.98
N ILE A 71 17.92 -9.33 11.53
CA ILE A 71 17.77 -8.96 12.94
C ILE A 71 16.75 -9.90 13.59
N GLY A 72 17.19 -10.59 14.63
CA GLY A 72 16.30 -11.38 15.48
C GLY A 72 15.40 -10.49 16.31
N LEU A 73 14.10 -10.52 16.05
CA LEU A 73 13.09 -9.73 16.74
C LEU A 73 11.87 -10.63 17.01
N PRO A 74 11.65 -11.06 18.26
CA PRO A 74 10.47 -11.86 18.59
C PRO A 74 9.19 -11.03 18.41
N PHE A 75 8.10 -11.70 18.04
CA PHE A 75 6.80 -11.09 17.75
C PHE A 75 6.36 -10.07 18.82
N GLU A 76 6.50 -10.39 20.10
CA GLU A 76 6.07 -9.52 21.22
C GLU A 76 6.75 -8.15 21.23
N ARG A 77 7.89 -8.02 20.54
CA ARG A 77 8.67 -6.78 20.44
C ARG A 77 8.39 -5.99 19.18
N LEU A 78 7.48 -6.44 18.31
CA LEU A 78 7.07 -5.68 17.14
C LEU A 78 6.26 -4.42 17.54
N PRO A 79 6.36 -3.31 16.78
CA PRO A 79 5.74 -2.02 17.10
C PRO A 79 4.25 -2.04 17.49
N ARG A 80 3.47 -3.03 17.04
CA ARG A 80 2.03 -3.15 17.31
C ARG A 80 1.58 -4.53 17.82
N ALA A 81 2.52 -5.40 18.19
CA ALA A 81 2.19 -6.75 18.66
C ALA A 81 1.30 -6.77 19.91
N ARG A 82 1.46 -5.80 20.81
CA ARG A 82 0.65 -5.66 22.02
C ARG A 82 -0.85 -5.47 21.72
N ASP A 83 -1.18 -4.92 20.55
CA ASP A 83 -2.56 -4.58 20.19
C ASP A 83 -3.37 -5.83 19.80
N ALA A 84 -2.72 -6.99 19.60
CA ALA A 84 -3.38 -8.28 19.39
C ALA A 84 -4.40 -8.62 20.49
N VAL A 85 -4.15 -8.19 21.74
CA VAL A 85 -5.08 -8.40 22.86
C VAL A 85 -6.38 -7.60 22.66
N ALA A 86 -6.27 -6.34 22.26
CA ALA A 86 -7.43 -5.49 21.99
C ALA A 86 -8.22 -5.99 20.76
N ILE A 87 -7.51 -6.44 19.73
CA ILE A 87 -8.11 -7.03 18.53
C ILE A 87 -8.90 -8.30 18.90
N GLN A 88 -8.31 -9.20 19.69
CA GLN A 88 -8.98 -10.41 20.17
C GLN A 88 -10.26 -10.07 20.94
N ALA A 89 -10.20 -9.12 21.88
CA ALA A 89 -11.36 -8.71 22.67
C ALA A 89 -12.50 -8.14 21.80
N ALA A 90 -12.17 -7.40 20.73
CA ALA A 90 -13.17 -6.91 19.78
C ALA A 90 -13.82 -8.08 19.01
N PHE A 91 -13.02 -9.02 18.52
CA PHE A 91 -13.51 -10.19 17.79
C PHE A 91 -14.38 -11.10 18.66
N ASP A 92 -14.00 -11.35 19.91
CA ASP A 92 -14.79 -12.13 20.87
C ASP A 92 -16.14 -11.46 21.17
N SER A 93 -16.22 -10.13 21.02
CA SER A 93 -17.45 -9.34 21.15
C SER A 93 -18.27 -9.27 19.86
N GLY A 94 -17.91 -10.03 18.81
CA GLY A 94 -18.58 -10.01 17.52
C GLY A 94 -18.26 -8.80 16.63
N ARG A 95 -17.25 -8.00 16.98
CA ARG A 95 -16.84 -6.80 16.22
C ARG A 95 -15.73 -7.11 15.22
N ARG A 96 -16.02 -8.04 14.30
CA ARG A 96 -15.13 -8.41 13.20
C ARG A 96 -15.60 -7.74 11.91
N PRO A 97 -14.81 -6.85 11.28
CA PRO A 97 -15.21 -6.21 10.03
C PRO A 97 -15.11 -7.18 8.84
N PRO A 98 -15.80 -6.89 7.72
CA PRO A 98 -15.77 -7.73 6.52
C PRO A 98 -14.37 -7.98 5.95
N THR A 99 -13.47 -7.00 6.04
CA THR A 99 -12.07 -7.07 5.60
C THR A 99 -11.21 -8.04 6.42
N ALA A 100 -11.65 -8.40 7.63
CA ALA A 100 -11.02 -9.39 8.47
C ALA A 100 -11.93 -10.63 8.64
N SER A 101 -12.74 -10.95 7.63
CA SER A 101 -13.80 -11.95 7.75
C SER A 101 -13.32 -13.40 7.71
N ASN A 102 -12.07 -13.70 7.32
CA ASN A 102 -11.55 -15.05 7.34
C ASN A 102 -10.91 -15.32 8.71
N PRO A 103 -11.55 -16.04 9.66
CA PRO A 103 -11.00 -16.22 11.00
C PRO A 103 -9.71 -17.04 11.03
N THR A 104 -9.45 -17.87 10.02
CA THR A 104 -8.22 -18.68 9.90
C THR A 104 -7.04 -17.83 9.40
N LYS A 105 -7.32 -16.86 8.51
CA LYS A 105 -6.30 -15.96 7.98
C LYS A 105 -6.17 -14.70 8.83
N ASP A 106 -7.25 -14.06 9.20
CA ASP A 106 -7.26 -12.74 9.81
C ASP A 106 -7.32 -12.87 11.34
N THR A 107 -6.28 -13.49 11.89
CA THR A 107 -6.07 -13.65 13.34
C THR A 107 -5.64 -12.33 13.97
N PRO A 108 -5.83 -12.13 15.28
CA PRO A 108 -5.33 -10.93 15.96
C PRO A 108 -3.82 -10.74 15.81
N SER A 109 -3.02 -11.81 15.86
CA SER A 109 -1.57 -11.72 15.65
C SER A 109 -1.23 -11.32 14.22
N TYR A 110 -1.98 -11.79 13.22
CA TYR A 110 -1.80 -11.41 11.82
C TYR A 110 -2.07 -9.93 11.60
N ILE A 111 -3.16 -9.40 12.15
CA ILE A 111 -3.49 -7.98 12.05
C ILE A 111 -2.43 -7.13 12.75
N ALA A 112 -2.00 -7.51 13.95
CA ALA A 112 -0.95 -6.82 14.69
C ALA A 112 0.41 -6.86 13.96
N LEU A 113 0.72 -7.95 13.25
CA LEU A 113 1.89 -8.04 12.37
C LEU A 113 1.77 -7.06 11.20
N GLY A 114 0.61 -6.99 10.53
CA GLY A 114 0.34 -6.02 9.48
C GLY A 114 0.50 -4.58 9.96
N TRP A 115 -0.03 -4.25 11.14
CA TRP A 115 0.11 -2.92 11.75
C TRP A 115 1.54 -2.59 12.16
N SER A 116 2.41 -3.59 12.29
CA SER A 116 3.81 -3.37 12.67
C SER A 116 4.69 -2.91 11.50
N LYS A 117 4.25 -3.06 10.24
CA LYS A 117 5.06 -2.76 9.05
C LYS A 117 5.53 -1.30 9.00
N PRO A 118 4.66 -0.27 9.17
CA PRO A 118 5.10 1.12 9.13
C PRO A 118 6.05 1.48 10.29
N GLY A 119 5.88 0.85 11.45
CA GLY A 119 6.79 1.04 12.59
C GLY A 119 8.18 0.46 12.34
N LEU A 120 8.28 -0.69 11.66
CA LEU A 120 9.57 -1.28 11.27
C LEU A 120 10.26 -0.44 10.20
N VAL A 121 9.51 0.07 9.21
CA VAL A 121 10.05 1.02 8.23
C VAL A 121 10.56 2.29 8.92
N GLY A 122 9.79 2.87 9.84
CA GLY A 122 10.21 4.04 10.62
C GLY A 122 11.48 3.79 11.44
N LEU A 123 11.61 2.62 12.08
CA LEU A 123 12.84 2.24 12.80
C LEU A 123 14.05 2.18 11.87
N VAL A 124 13.88 1.59 10.69
CA VAL A 124 14.95 1.51 9.69
C VAL A 124 15.33 2.90 9.17
N ALA A 125 14.35 3.75 8.86
CA ALA A 125 14.58 5.11 8.39
C ALA A 125 15.29 5.97 9.45
N GLN A 126 14.99 5.78 10.74
CA GLN A 126 15.65 6.50 11.83
C GLN A 126 17.13 6.12 11.97
N ILE A 127 17.45 4.83 11.87
CA ILE A 127 18.84 4.35 11.99
C ILE A 127 19.62 4.59 10.69
N ASN A 128 18.92 4.50 9.56
CA ASN A 128 19.37 4.60 8.18
C ASN A 128 20.79 4.03 7.93
N PRO A 129 21.03 2.73 8.23
CA PRO A 129 22.37 2.18 8.25
C PRO A 129 23.06 2.14 6.88
N PHE A 130 22.30 2.36 5.81
CA PHE A 130 22.76 2.36 4.43
C PHE A 130 22.64 3.74 3.76
N ASN A 131 22.28 4.79 4.51
CA ASN A 131 22.10 6.15 4.00
C ASN A 131 21.13 6.23 2.81
N SER A 132 20.05 5.45 2.86
CA SER A 132 19.02 5.41 1.83
C SER A 132 18.14 6.65 1.89
N SER A 133 17.76 7.16 0.72
CA SER A 133 16.74 8.21 0.56
C SER A 133 15.33 7.63 0.53
N MET A 134 15.19 6.36 0.14
CA MET A 134 13.92 5.64 0.04
C MET A 134 13.97 4.34 0.83
N ILE A 135 12.93 4.10 1.63
CA ILE A 135 12.74 2.87 2.39
C ILE A 135 11.47 2.18 1.91
N TRP A 136 11.60 0.94 1.44
CA TRP A 136 10.50 0.16 0.90
C TRP A 136 10.12 -0.95 1.85
N TRP A 137 8.84 -1.06 2.20
CA TRP A 137 8.33 -2.31 2.74
C TRP A 137 8.04 -3.28 1.60
N ALA A 138 8.45 -4.54 1.73
CA ALA A 138 8.00 -5.64 0.87
C ALA A 138 7.71 -6.88 1.72
N ASP A 139 6.53 -7.49 1.56
CA ASP A 139 6.25 -8.79 2.18
C ASP A 139 7.24 -9.85 1.67
N VAL A 140 7.76 -10.70 2.55
CA VAL A 140 8.88 -11.61 2.26
C VAL A 140 8.63 -12.55 1.06
N ALA A 141 7.37 -12.91 0.83
CA ALA A 141 6.93 -13.78 -0.26
C ALA A 141 6.11 -13.02 -1.32
N LEU A 142 6.25 -11.69 -1.42
CA LEU A 142 5.52 -10.83 -2.37
C LEU A 142 5.61 -11.37 -3.80
N LEU A 143 6.79 -11.81 -4.21
CA LEU A 143 7.07 -12.27 -5.57
C LEU A 143 6.47 -13.64 -5.92
N HIS A 144 5.83 -14.32 -4.95
CA HIS A 144 4.99 -15.49 -5.23
C HIS A 144 3.53 -15.13 -5.52
N VAL A 145 3.14 -13.89 -5.25
CA VAL A 145 1.75 -13.40 -5.43
C VAL A 145 1.68 -12.39 -6.57
N ALA A 146 2.72 -11.58 -6.75
CA ALA A 146 2.82 -10.57 -7.79
C ALA A 146 4.14 -10.75 -8.54
N SER A 147 4.11 -10.66 -9.87
CA SER A 147 5.32 -10.72 -10.69
C SER A 147 5.54 -9.39 -11.41
N PRO A 148 6.80 -8.93 -11.58
CA PRO A 148 7.12 -7.85 -12.49
C PRO A 148 6.63 -8.15 -13.91
N GLY A 149 6.42 -7.09 -14.69
CA GLY A 149 6.10 -7.21 -16.11
C GLY A 149 7.24 -7.87 -16.91
N GLU A 150 6.95 -8.27 -18.14
CA GLU A 150 7.98 -8.80 -19.04
C GLU A 150 9.10 -7.77 -19.25
N GLY A 151 10.34 -8.16 -18.94
CA GLY A 151 11.51 -7.29 -19.05
C GLY A 151 11.79 -6.45 -17.80
N ASP A 152 10.88 -6.40 -16.83
CA ASP A 152 11.09 -5.72 -15.56
C ASP A 152 11.67 -6.66 -14.49
N THR A 153 12.31 -6.06 -13.49
CA THR A 153 12.80 -6.75 -12.29
C THR A 153 12.34 -5.99 -11.06
N PHE A 154 12.18 -6.68 -9.93
CA PHE A 154 11.86 -6.03 -8.66
C PHE A 154 12.84 -4.89 -8.34
N ASP A 155 14.14 -5.13 -8.52
CA ASP A 155 15.19 -4.14 -8.30
C ASP A 155 15.09 -2.93 -9.23
N GLY A 156 14.76 -3.16 -10.51
CA GLY A 156 14.54 -2.10 -11.49
C GLY A 156 13.34 -1.22 -11.14
N LEU A 157 12.25 -1.83 -10.69
CA LEU A 157 11.04 -1.12 -10.27
C LEU A 157 11.32 -0.20 -9.07
N ILE A 158 11.82 -0.75 -7.97
CA ILE A 158 12.05 0.04 -6.74
C ILE A 158 13.23 1.00 -6.86
N GLY A 159 14.19 0.73 -7.76
CA GLY A 159 15.31 1.64 -8.05
C GLY A 159 14.93 2.80 -8.97
N GLY A 160 13.87 2.63 -9.78
CA GLY A 160 13.37 3.65 -10.71
C GLY A 160 12.32 4.60 -10.12
N ALA A 161 11.75 4.27 -8.96
CA ALA A 161 10.74 5.08 -8.29
C ALA A 161 11.25 6.48 -7.93
N GLN A 162 10.37 7.48 -8.00
CA GLN A 162 10.71 8.85 -7.62
C GLN A 162 10.86 9.00 -6.10
N VAL A 163 11.41 10.13 -5.68
CA VAL A 163 11.51 10.49 -4.26
C VAL A 163 10.14 11.02 -3.83
N GLY A 164 9.31 10.14 -3.30
CA GLY A 164 7.96 10.43 -2.82
C GLY A 164 7.36 9.23 -2.10
N LEU A 165 6.23 9.42 -1.41
CA LEU A 165 5.47 8.28 -0.90
C LEU A 165 4.99 7.44 -2.08
N HIS A 166 4.96 6.12 -1.94
CA HIS A 166 4.47 5.25 -2.99
C HIS A 166 3.55 4.16 -2.45
N ALA A 167 2.39 4.00 -3.08
CA ALA A 167 1.42 2.98 -2.74
C ALA A 167 0.75 2.39 -3.98
N ASN A 168 0.26 1.15 -3.87
CA ASN A 168 -0.57 0.53 -4.90
C ASN A 168 -2.04 0.51 -4.45
N VAL A 169 -2.91 1.14 -5.24
CA VAL A 169 -4.33 1.26 -4.94
C VAL A 169 -5.10 0.07 -5.53
N LEU A 170 -5.80 -0.63 -4.64
CA LEU A 170 -6.77 -1.68 -4.96
C LEU A 170 -8.18 -1.11 -5.10
N TRP A 171 -8.51 -0.10 -4.30
CA TRP A 171 -9.80 0.60 -4.30
C TRP A 171 -9.64 2.05 -3.86
N GLU A 172 -10.34 2.94 -4.57
CA GLU A 172 -10.37 4.35 -4.23
C GLU A 172 -11.11 4.60 -2.92
N ILE A 173 -10.68 5.63 -2.19
CA ILE A 173 -11.25 6.04 -0.90
C ILE A 173 -11.92 7.38 -1.06
N ASP A 174 -13.20 7.47 -0.76
CA ASP A 174 -13.82 8.79 -0.62
C ASP A 174 -13.43 9.36 0.76
N PRO A 175 -12.85 10.57 0.86
CA PRO A 175 -12.48 11.16 2.15
C PRO A 175 -13.63 11.22 3.16
N SER A 176 -14.87 11.38 2.67
CA SER A 176 -16.07 11.40 3.52
C SER A 176 -16.38 10.03 4.13
N GLU A 177 -15.91 8.93 3.54
CA GLU A 177 -16.13 7.57 4.06
C GLU A 177 -15.54 7.39 5.44
N TYR A 178 -14.39 8.01 5.73
CA TYR A 178 -13.68 7.87 7.00
C TYR A 178 -13.90 9.04 7.96
N GLU A 179 -14.83 9.95 7.70
CA GLU A 179 -15.22 10.95 8.72
C GLU A 179 -15.86 10.26 9.93
N ASP A 180 -16.78 9.33 9.69
CA ASP A 180 -17.32 8.41 10.68
C ASP A 180 -16.46 7.14 10.76
N ALA A 181 -15.51 7.15 11.70
CA ALA A 181 -14.58 6.05 11.93
C ALA A 181 -15.30 4.71 12.19
N GLU A 182 -16.35 4.72 13.01
CA GLU A 182 -17.05 3.50 13.39
C GLU A 182 -17.75 2.89 12.17
N ASN A 183 -18.52 3.71 11.45
CA ASN A 183 -19.22 3.25 10.26
C ASN A 183 -18.24 2.77 9.18
N PHE A 184 -17.14 3.49 8.98
CA PHE A 184 -16.12 3.15 7.99
C PHE A 184 -15.53 1.77 8.22
N TYR A 185 -14.89 1.54 9.37
CA TYR A 185 -14.20 0.27 9.60
C TYR A 185 -15.18 -0.90 9.72
N ARG A 186 -16.38 -0.66 10.27
CA ARG A 186 -17.42 -1.68 10.38
C ARG A 186 -17.90 -2.20 9.04
N HIS A 187 -18.03 -1.33 8.04
CA HIS A 187 -18.71 -1.67 6.78
C HIS A 187 -17.78 -1.72 5.56
N THR A 188 -16.50 -1.36 5.69
CA THR A 188 -15.54 -1.45 4.58
C THR A 188 -15.37 -2.91 4.14
N PRO A 189 -15.71 -3.26 2.88
CA PRO A 189 -15.71 -4.65 2.44
C PRO A 189 -14.38 -5.12 1.84
N PHE A 190 -13.50 -4.19 1.46
CA PHE A 190 -12.30 -4.49 0.68
C PHE A 190 -11.08 -3.70 1.17
N SER A 191 -9.91 -4.27 0.96
CA SER A 191 -8.63 -3.57 1.05
C SER A 191 -8.60 -2.36 0.11
N LYS A 192 -7.99 -1.26 0.56
CA LYS A 192 -7.90 -0.02 -0.24
C LYS A 192 -6.53 0.11 -0.90
N ILE A 193 -5.46 -0.16 -0.14
CA ILE A 193 -4.07 -0.18 -0.61
C ILE A 193 -3.53 -1.60 -0.44
N ALA A 194 -2.70 -2.06 -1.37
CA ALA A 194 -1.97 -3.31 -1.22
C ALA A 194 -0.85 -3.14 -0.18
N GLY A 195 -1.05 -3.65 1.03
CA GLY A 195 -0.12 -3.49 2.15
C GLY A 195 1.18 -4.31 2.03
N GLY A 196 1.30 -5.10 0.96
CA GLY A 196 2.47 -5.96 0.71
C GLY A 196 3.65 -5.25 0.06
N LEU A 197 3.45 -4.03 -0.47
CA LEU A 197 4.51 -3.20 -1.04
C LEU A 197 4.15 -1.71 -0.88
N PHE A 198 5.01 -0.94 -0.24
CA PHE A 198 4.90 0.52 -0.21
C PHE A 198 6.28 1.18 0.00
N GLY A 199 6.43 2.39 -0.53
CA GLY A 199 7.68 3.16 -0.48
C GLY A 199 7.50 4.44 0.33
N ILE A 200 8.50 4.77 1.15
CA ILE A 200 8.48 5.96 1.99
C ILE A 200 9.85 6.66 1.89
N PRO A 201 9.88 7.98 1.62
CA PRO A 201 11.11 8.77 1.73
C PRO A 201 11.62 8.72 3.17
N ALA A 202 12.92 8.52 3.34
CA ALA A 202 13.51 8.42 4.68
C ALA A 202 13.20 9.67 5.54
N GLU A 203 13.16 10.85 4.91
CA GLU A 203 12.80 12.12 5.56
C GLU A 203 11.34 12.23 6.00
N SER A 204 10.41 11.61 5.27
CA SER A 204 8.97 11.61 5.57
C SER A 204 8.55 10.46 6.50
N SER A 205 9.47 9.55 6.83
CA SER A 205 9.18 8.33 7.59
C SER A 205 8.56 8.59 8.96
N ALA A 206 9.05 9.60 9.69
CA ALA A 206 8.54 9.92 11.02
C ALA A 206 7.08 10.41 10.98
N GLU A 207 6.75 11.26 10.00
CA GLU A 207 5.40 11.75 9.78
C GLU A 207 4.46 10.60 9.37
N PHE A 208 4.88 9.79 8.40
CA PHE A 208 4.08 8.65 7.93
C PHE A 208 3.82 7.64 9.05
N THR A 209 4.84 7.24 9.80
CA THR A 209 4.69 6.30 10.93
C THR A 209 3.79 6.87 12.02
N THR A 210 3.86 8.19 12.28
CA THR A 210 2.96 8.86 13.24
C THR A 210 1.52 8.83 12.74
N ALA A 211 1.28 9.25 11.50
CA ALA A 211 -0.06 9.24 10.89
C ALA A 211 -0.68 7.84 10.88
N PHE A 212 0.11 6.80 10.58
CA PHE A 212 -0.36 5.42 10.66
C PHE A 212 -0.68 4.99 12.09
N ASN A 213 0.15 5.37 13.05
CA ASN A 213 -0.09 5.05 14.45
C ASN A 213 -1.36 5.71 14.99
N ASP A 214 -1.58 6.98 14.65
CA ASP A 214 -2.80 7.70 15.02
C ASP A 214 -4.04 7.03 14.40
N GLU A 215 -3.94 6.55 13.17
CA GLU A 215 -5.03 5.85 12.49
C GLU A 215 -5.32 4.45 13.10
N VAL A 216 -4.29 3.72 13.53
CA VAL A 216 -4.46 2.49 14.32
C VAL A 216 -5.21 2.78 15.61
N ASP A 217 -4.80 3.81 16.35
CA ASP A 217 -5.41 4.16 17.64
C ASP A 217 -6.86 4.64 17.43
N ARG A 218 -7.14 5.35 16.34
CA ARG A 218 -8.51 5.73 15.92
C ARG A 218 -9.36 4.51 15.59
N CYS A 219 -8.81 3.53 14.88
CA CYS A 219 -9.48 2.27 14.54
C CYS A 219 -9.83 1.44 15.78
N LEU A 220 -8.89 1.32 16.72
CA LEU A 220 -9.13 0.67 18.01
C LEU A 220 -10.18 1.41 18.84
N GLY A 221 -10.13 2.75 18.87
CA GLY A 221 -11.13 3.60 19.54
C GLY A 221 -12.53 3.45 18.97
N ALA A 222 -12.65 3.27 17.65
CA ALA A 222 -13.90 2.96 16.96
C ALA A 222 -14.41 1.53 17.24
N GLY A 223 -13.54 0.64 17.75
CA GLY A 223 -13.91 -0.70 18.19
C GLY A 223 -14.05 -1.75 17.09
N TRP A 224 -13.61 -1.44 15.86
CA TRP A 224 -13.70 -2.31 14.69
C TRP A 224 -12.31 -2.53 14.06
N PRO A 225 -11.42 -3.31 14.70
CA PRO A 225 -10.07 -3.52 14.21
C PRO A 225 -10.07 -4.20 12.85
N THR A 226 -9.35 -3.61 11.90
CA THR A 226 -9.26 -4.04 10.49
C THR A 226 -7.81 -4.32 10.08
N ILE A 227 -7.60 -4.87 8.89
CA ILE A 227 -6.28 -5.11 8.31
C ILE A 227 -5.53 -3.80 7.99
N ASP A 228 -4.20 -3.86 7.93
CA ASP A 228 -3.31 -2.74 7.61
C ASP A 228 -3.69 -2.05 6.30
N GLU A 229 -4.15 -2.79 5.32
CA GLU A 229 -4.53 -2.31 3.98
C GLU A 229 -5.65 -1.27 3.94
N VAL A 230 -6.54 -1.30 4.95
CA VAL A 230 -7.59 -0.30 5.10
C VAL A 230 -7.03 0.95 5.77
N LEU A 231 -6.19 0.78 6.79
CA LEU A 231 -5.57 1.89 7.52
C LEU A 231 -4.56 2.65 6.64
N LEU A 232 -3.70 1.92 5.92
CA LEU A 232 -2.80 2.48 4.91
C LEU A 232 -3.58 3.26 3.86
N GLY A 233 -4.76 2.76 3.48
CA GLY A 233 -5.70 3.49 2.66
C GLY A 233 -5.96 4.90 3.15
N VAL A 234 -6.45 5.04 4.38
CA VAL A 234 -6.76 6.36 4.95
C VAL A 234 -5.51 7.23 5.05
N VAL A 235 -4.37 6.67 5.45
CA VAL A 235 -3.11 7.41 5.60
C VAL A 235 -2.61 7.94 4.26
N PHE A 236 -2.52 7.10 3.23
CA PHE A 236 -2.09 7.53 1.89
C PHE A 236 -3.10 8.47 1.24
N ASP A 237 -4.39 8.34 1.52
CA ASP A 237 -5.39 9.28 1.05
C ASP A 237 -5.22 10.68 1.65
N ARG A 238 -4.91 10.77 2.96
CA ARG A 238 -4.59 12.05 3.62
C ARG A 238 -3.30 12.67 3.10
N LEU A 239 -2.34 11.83 2.67
CA LEU A 239 -1.04 12.24 2.12
C LEU A 239 -1.02 12.20 0.58
N ARG A 240 -2.20 12.24 -0.06
CA ARG A 240 -2.36 11.96 -1.50
C ARG A 240 -1.54 12.89 -2.40
N ASN A 241 -1.40 14.16 -2.01
CA ASN A 241 -0.65 15.15 -2.79
C ASN A 241 0.86 14.86 -2.83
N ASP A 242 1.37 14.12 -1.85
CA ASP A 242 2.78 13.74 -1.73
C ASP A 242 3.03 12.26 -2.11
N THR A 243 1.99 11.59 -2.61
CA THR A 243 2.00 10.15 -2.91
C THR A 243 1.91 9.86 -4.40
N GLU A 244 2.87 9.09 -4.90
CA GLU A 244 2.80 8.40 -6.17
C GLU A 244 1.95 7.13 -6.03
N PHE A 245 0.91 7.02 -6.86
CA PHE A 245 0.03 5.86 -6.85
C PHE A 245 0.21 5.02 -8.10
N SER A 246 0.48 3.73 -7.88
CA SER A 246 0.28 2.68 -8.88
C SER A 246 -1.09 2.03 -8.66
N TYR A 247 -1.60 1.32 -9.67
CA TYR A 247 -2.96 0.78 -9.62
C TYR A 247 -3.05 -0.58 -10.30
N GLY A 248 -3.72 -1.50 -9.63
CA GLY A 248 -3.93 -2.84 -10.16
C GLY A 248 -4.34 -3.80 -9.05
N PRO A 249 -4.98 -4.93 -9.38
CA PRO A 249 -5.14 -6.00 -8.41
C PRO A 249 -3.78 -6.59 -8.03
N TRP A 250 -3.76 -7.35 -6.95
CA TRP A 250 -2.57 -7.99 -6.37
C TRP A 250 -1.69 -8.69 -7.41
N GLU A 251 -2.27 -9.44 -8.33
CA GLU A 251 -1.55 -10.25 -9.31
C GLU A 251 -0.73 -9.39 -10.30
N THR A 252 -1.12 -8.13 -10.48
CA THR A 252 -0.51 -7.18 -11.43
C THR A 252 0.12 -5.97 -10.76
N LEU A 253 0.24 -6.01 -9.42
CA LEU A 253 0.76 -4.89 -8.64
C LEU A 253 2.14 -4.44 -9.12
N LEU A 254 3.05 -5.39 -9.37
CA LEU A 254 4.41 -5.08 -9.82
C LEU A 254 4.46 -4.74 -11.32
N SER A 255 3.64 -5.38 -12.16
CA SER A 255 3.59 -5.03 -13.58
C SER A 255 3.02 -3.63 -13.83
N ASN A 256 2.17 -3.13 -12.94
CA ASN A 256 1.58 -1.80 -13.05
C ASN A 256 2.29 -0.72 -12.22
N PHE A 257 3.48 -1.03 -11.68
CA PHE A 257 4.17 -0.18 -10.71
C PHE A 257 4.56 1.17 -11.30
N SER A 258 5.14 1.21 -12.50
CA SER A 258 5.58 2.44 -13.18
C SER A 258 4.55 3.02 -14.16
N GLY A 259 3.33 2.49 -14.16
CA GLY A 259 2.26 2.85 -15.08
C GLY A 259 1.40 1.66 -15.49
N LEU A 260 0.32 1.90 -16.22
CA LEU A 260 -0.60 0.84 -16.62
C LEU A 260 -0.04 0.01 -17.80
N HIS A 261 0.36 -1.23 -17.52
CA HIS A 261 0.85 -2.22 -18.51
C HIS A 261 -0.05 -3.46 -18.61
N GLY A 262 -1.08 -3.56 -17.77
CA GLY A 262 -2.06 -4.63 -17.75
C GLY A 262 -3.25 -4.27 -16.86
N ALA A 263 -4.21 -5.20 -16.71
CA ALA A 263 -5.39 -5.01 -15.86
C ALA A 263 -6.19 -3.71 -16.15
N ALA A 264 -6.32 -3.33 -17.42
CA ALA A 264 -7.11 -2.16 -17.80
C ALA A 264 -8.57 -2.25 -17.31
N TRP A 265 -9.12 -3.47 -17.24
CA TRP A 265 -10.40 -3.77 -16.63
C TRP A 265 -10.52 -3.27 -15.17
N HIS A 266 -9.44 -3.34 -14.39
CA HIS A 266 -9.42 -2.89 -13.00
C HIS A 266 -9.46 -1.37 -12.94
N ARG A 267 -8.68 -0.71 -13.80
CA ARG A 267 -8.70 0.75 -13.92
C ARG A 267 -10.07 1.27 -14.38
N LEU A 268 -10.71 0.60 -15.33
CA LEU A 268 -12.09 0.89 -15.74
C LEU A 268 -13.09 0.68 -14.60
N ARG A 269 -12.93 -0.38 -13.80
CA ARG A 269 -13.75 -0.59 -12.60
C ARG A 269 -13.62 0.55 -11.61
N LEU A 270 -12.39 1.00 -11.31
CA LEU A 270 -12.15 2.14 -10.43
C LEU A 270 -12.76 3.43 -11.00
N LEU A 271 -12.65 3.66 -12.31
CA LEU A 271 -13.30 4.79 -12.97
C LEU A 271 -14.83 4.76 -12.79
N ARG A 272 -15.49 3.63 -13.04
CA ARG A 272 -16.95 3.51 -12.82
C ARG A 272 -17.34 3.82 -11.38
N ASP A 273 -16.56 3.30 -10.44
CA ASP A 273 -16.81 3.49 -9.03
C ASP A 273 -16.60 4.95 -8.59
N CYS A 274 -15.55 5.61 -9.07
CA CYS A 274 -15.36 7.05 -8.89
C CYS A 274 -16.52 7.86 -9.48
N MET A 275 -16.99 7.51 -10.69
CA MET A 275 -18.14 8.15 -11.30
C MET A 275 -19.42 7.95 -10.48
N HIS A 276 -19.63 6.75 -9.94
CA HIS A 276 -20.79 6.44 -9.10
C HIS A 276 -20.78 7.21 -7.78
N ARG A 277 -19.60 7.35 -7.16
CA ARG A 277 -19.39 8.08 -5.90
C ARG A 277 -19.13 9.59 -6.09
N ASN A 278 -19.24 10.10 -7.32
CA ASN A 278 -18.97 11.51 -7.67
C ASN A 278 -17.55 12.00 -7.32
N LEU A 279 -16.55 11.12 -7.37
CA LEU A 279 -15.13 11.43 -7.18
C LEU A 279 -14.52 11.95 -8.50
N LEU A 280 -15.00 13.09 -8.99
CA LEU A 280 -14.75 13.57 -10.36
C LEU A 280 -13.27 13.83 -10.66
N GLU A 281 -12.49 14.34 -9.70
CA GLU A 281 -11.04 14.55 -9.89
C GLU A 281 -10.32 13.23 -10.15
N ARG A 282 -10.62 12.20 -9.34
CA ARG A 282 -10.02 10.87 -9.45
C ARG A 282 -10.46 10.15 -10.72
N ALA A 283 -11.74 10.29 -11.09
CA ALA A 283 -12.25 9.82 -12.36
C ALA A 283 -11.46 10.44 -13.54
N GLY A 284 -11.20 11.75 -13.49
CA GLY A 284 -10.38 12.43 -14.50
C GLY A 284 -8.97 11.85 -14.62
N ALA A 285 -8.30 11.58 -13.48
CA ALA A 285 -6.99 10.94 -13.46
C ALA A 285 -7.02 9.53 -14.10
N HIS A 286 -8.02 8.72 -13.78
CA HIS A 286 -8.18 7.39 -14.38
C HIS A 286 -8.42 7.44 -15.89
N ILE A 287 -9.23 8.38 -16.38
CA ILE A 287 -9.48 8.59 -17.82
C ILE A 287 -8.16 8.92 -18.52
N ASN A 288 -7.41 9.89 -17.99
CA ASN A 288 -6.14 10.33 -18.59
C ASN A 288 -5.14 9.18 -18.70
N ASP A 289 -5.01 8.37 -17.64
CA ASP A 289 -4.10 7.23 -17.64
C ASP A 289 -4.52 6.14 -18.61
N LEU A 290 -5.82 5.80 -18.66
CA LEU A 290 -6.34 4.82 -19.61
C LEU A 290 -6.09 5.26 -21.06
N ARG A 291 -6.38 6.52 -21.39
CA ARG A 291 -6.15 7.08 -22.73
C ARG A 291 -4.67 7.13 -23.07
N GLY A 292 -3.83 7.56 -22.12
CA GLY A 292 -2.38 7.59 -22.29
C GLY A 292 -1.81 6.20 -22.56
N ALA A 293 -2.11 5.24 -21.69
CA ALA A 293 -1.63 3.86 -21.81
C ALA A 293 -2.11 3.19 -23.12
N GLN A 294 -3.37 3.43 -23.52
CA GLN A 294 -3.91 2.97 -24.79
C GLN A 294 -3.17 3.61 -25.98
N GLY A 295 -2.96 4.93 -25.95
CA GLY A 295 -2.28 5.68 -27.02
C GLY A 295 -0.82 5.27 -27.21
N PHE A 296 -0.14 4.85 -26.14
CA PHE A 296 1.24 4.32 -26.18
C PHE A 296 1.31 2.80 -26.44
N GLY A 297 0.16 2.12 -26.63
CA GLY A 297 0.11 0.67 -26.85
C GLY A 297 0.56 -0.16 -25.65
N ARG A 298 0.54 0.39 -24.44
CA ARG A 298 0.88 -0.33 -23.19
C ARG A 298 -0.25 -1.24 -22.72
N ILE A 299 -1.48 -0.92 -23.12
CA ILE A 299 -2.65 -1.75 -22.90
C ILE A 299 -3.40 -1.95 -24.21
N GLN A 300 -4.14 -3.06 -24.29
CA GLN A 300 -5.12 -3.31 -25.32
C GLN A 300 -6.50 -3.38 -24.68
N LEU A 301 -7.39 -2.47 -25.11
CA LEU A 301 -8.81 -2.49 -24.73
C LEU A 301 -9.61 -3.22 -25.82
N THR A 302 -10.61 -3.98 -25.40
CA THR A 302 -11.63 -4.52 -26.31
C THR A 302 -12.55 -3.41 -26.83
N ASP A 303 -13.26 -3.64 -27.94
CA ASP A 303 -14.21 -2.67 -28.49
C ASP A 303 -15.25 -2.22 -27.46
N ASN A 304 -15.71 -3.14 -26.61
CA ASN A 304 -16.65 -2.84 -25.52
C ASN A 304 -16.03 -1.92 -24.47
N GLU A 305 -14.79 -2.17 -24.05
CA GLU A 305 -14.07 -1.33 -23.08
C GLU A 305 -13.74 0.06 -23.65
N ILE A 306 -13.48 0.16 -24.96
CA ILE A 306 -13.28 1.44 -25.65
C ILE A 306 -14.56 2.25 -25.65
N ALA A 307 -15.69 1.63 -26.01
CA ALA A 307 -17.00 2.28 -26.01
C ALA A 307 -17.39 2.75 -24.60
N GLU A 308 -17.14 1.91 -23.60
CA GLU A 308 -17.40 2.24 -22.21
C GLU A 308 -16.53 3.37 -21.69
N LEU A 309 -15.22 3.36 -21.96
CA LEU A 309 -14.34 4.46 -21.58
C LEU A 309 -14.80 5.78 -22.20
N ALA A 310 -15.26 5.76 -23.45
CA ALA A 310 -15.81 6.93 -24.12
C ALA A 310 -17.10 7.44 -23.45
N ASP A 311 -18.00 6.54 -23.04
CA ASP A 311 -19.23 6.92 -22.34
C ASP A 311 -18.94 7.52 -20.95
N LEU A 312 -18.08 6.88 -20.16
CA LEU A 312 -17.66 7.39 -18.84
C LEU A 312 -16.95 8.74 -18.95
N GLU A 313 -16.12 8.93 -19.98
CA GLU A 313 -15.45 10.21 -20.25
C GLU A 313 -16.43 11.31 -20.63
N ASP A 314 -17.47 11.02 -21.43
CA ASP A 314 -18.52 11.98 -21.75
C ASP A 314 -19.36 12.34 -20.53
N GLN A 315 -19.74 11.35 -19.71
CA GLN A 315 -20.42 11.58 -18.44
C GLN A 315 -19.58 12.49 -17.52
N TRP A 316 -18.28 12.20 -17.37
CA TRP A 316 -17.36 13.01 -16.57
C TRP A 316 -17.27 14.45 -17.06
N ARG A 317 -17.14 14.68 -18.38
CA ARG A 317 -17.14 16.02 -18.99
C ARG A 317 -18.44 16.79 -18.75
N ARG A 318 -19.59 16.10 -18.75
CA ARG A 318 -20.88 16.73 -18.44
C ARG A 318 -21.00 17.10 -16.97
N SER A 319 -20.58 16.21 -16.06
CA SER A 319 -20.60 16.47 -14.61
C SER A 319 -19.69 17.63 -14.23
N THR A 320 -18.47 17.69 -14.77
CA THR A 320 -17.51 18.77 -14.48
C THR A 320 -17.92 20.13 -15.06
N ARG A 321 -18.66 20.18 -16.18
CA ARG A 321 -19.20 21.43 -16.74
C ARG A 321 -20.38 22.00 -15.97
N ASN A 322 -21.12 21.13 -15.29
CA ASN A 322 -22.31 21.52 -14.52
C ASN A 322 -21.99 21.77 -13.03
N ASP A 323 -20.73 21.64 -12.62
CA ASP A 323 -20.30 21.93 -11.26
C ASP A 323 -20.17 23.45 -11.06
N PRO A 324 -21.04 24.12 -10.29
CA PRO A 324 -21.08 25.58 -10.20
C PRO A 324 -19.90 26.20 -9.42
N VAL A 325 -18.88 25.44 -9.04
CA VAL A 325 -17.87 25.86 -8.05
C VAL A 325 -16.62 26.51 -8.68
N ALA A 326 -16.54 26.63 -10.01
CA ALA A 326 -15.40 27.27 -10.69
C ALA A 326 -15.60 28.76 -11.04
N ASP A 327 -16.42 29.50 -10.29
CA ASP A 327 -16.53 30.96 -10.43
C ASP A 327 -16.34 31.67 -9.07
N THR A 328 -15.13 31.53 -8.51
CA THR A 328 -14.63 32.44 -7.46
C THR A 328 -13.23 32.91 -7.79
N SER A 329 -13.11 33.61 -8.92
CA SER A 329 -11.99 34.53 -9.15
C SER A 329 -12.52 35.87 -9.61
N GLU A 330 -12.80 36.77 -8.65
CA GLU A 330 -12.44 38.20 -8.71
C GLU A 330 -13.02 38.92 -7.48
N ASN A 331 -12.28 38.87 -6.36
CA ASN A 331 -12.21 40.03 -5.47
C ASN A 331 -11.00 40.84 -5.93
N SER A 332 -11.24 41.96 -6.62
CA SER A 332 -10.25 43.03 -6.73
C SER A 332 -10.54 44.08 -5.65
N PRO A 333 -9.66 44.26 -4.64
CA PRO A 333 -9.83 45.25 -3.61
C PRO A 333 -9.33 46.60 -4.11
N ASP A 334 -10.16 47.35 -4.84
CA ASP A 334 -9.76 48.69 -5.33
C ASP A 334 -10.91 49.73 -5.41
N SER A 335 -11.94 49.61 -4.57
CA SER A 335 -13.08 50.56 -4.55
C SER A 335 -13.30 51.30 -3.23
N ILE A 336 -12.24 51.58 -2.46
CA ILE A 336 -12.28 52.59 -1.39
C ILE A 336 -11.17 53.63 -1.60
N ALA A 337 -11.35 54.51 -2.58
CA ALA A 337 -10.90 55.90 -2.54
C ALA A 337 -11.50 56.67 -3.73
N ARG A 338 -12.33 57.69 -3.41
CA ARG A 338 -12.92 58.76 -4.25
C ARG A 338 -14.43 58.64 -4.48
N GLN A 339 -15.22 59.10 -3.50
CA GLN A 339 -15.94 60.37 -3.57
C GLN A 339 -16.52 60.74 -2.21
#